data_AF-A0A925VYQ1-F1
#
_entry.id   AF-A0A925VYQ1-F1
#
_cell.length_a   1.000
_cell.length_b   1.000
_cell.length_c   1.000
_cell.angle_alpha   90.00
_cell.angle_beta   90.00
_cell.angle_gamma   90.00
#
_symmetry.space_group_name_H-M   'P 1'
#
loop_
_entity.id
_entity.type
_entity.pdbx_description
1 polymer ?
#
loop_
_entity_poly.entity_id
_entity_poly.type
_entity_poly.pdbx_seq_one_letter_code
_entity_poly.pdbx_strand_id
1 'polypeptide(L)'
;MFARTRQLTESVQENTLFKVLNMLTNTGTAFDLDMEISGTDDLAAAVGHGRGVFLATLHASLNTLIIRQLHDVGYKPMIIADDTQMLIPGTRHLSSNSAPRENYMLRMRSRLRAGGVVCAMIDRGEAGRRTIDVTTPAGSIIISPALFHVAERVNAAVIFAHVSLRSGKARMTFAWAAPDGGSLPTAIATQRFIEFARAHVPQLPRD
;
A
#
# COMPACT_ATOMS: atom_id res chain seq x y z
N MET A 1 15.08 7.54 8.13
CA MET A 1 15.78 7.77 6.84
C MET A 1 15.02 7.05 5.72
N PHE A 2 13.78 7.45 5.44
CA PHE A 2 12.92 6.92 4.36
C PHE A 2 12.75 7.94 3.21
N ALA A 3 13.42 9.09 3.30
CA ALA A 3 13.22 10.22 2.40
C ALA A 3 13.63 9.95 0.95
N ARG A 4 14.61 9.07 0.72
CA ARG A 4 15.20 8.84 -0.61
C ARG A 4 14.29 8.06 -1.55
N THR A 5 13.66 6.97 -1.10
CA THR A 5 12.73 6.18 -1.93
C THR A 5 11.43 6.95 -2.20
N ARG A 6 10.98 7.74 -1.21
CA ARG A 6 9.78 8.57 -1.29
C ARG A 6 9.89 9.67 -2.37
N GLN A 7 11.06 10.30 -2.49
CA GLN A 7 11.30 11.37 -3.46
C GLN A 7 11.38 10.91 -4.92
N LEU A 8 11.68 9.64 -5.17
CA LEU A 8 11.93 9.16 -6.54
C LEU A 8 10.66 8.80 -7.31
N THR A 9 9.48 8.73 -6.69
CA THR A 9 8.28 8.17 -7.35
C THR A 9 7.13 9.14 -7.53
N GLU A 10 7.29 10.41 -7.14
CA GLU A 10 6.18 11.35 -7.00
C GLU A 10 6.44 12.69 -7.70
N SER A 11 5.41 13.22 -8.36
CA SER A 11 5.47 14.56 -8.98
C SER A 11 5.46 15.68 -7.93
N VAL A 12 5.80 16.89 -8.34
CA VAL A 12 5.69 18.09 -7.49
C VAL A 12 4.24 18.30 -7.03
N GLN A 13 3.25 18.05 -7.91
CA GLN A 13 1.85 18.20 -7.56
C GLN A 13 1.41 17.15 -6.53
N GLU A 14 1.84 15.89 -6.67
CA GLU A 14 1.53 14.81 -5.71
C GLU A 14 2.12 15.13 -4.34
N ASN A 15 3.39 15.56 -4.30
CA ASN A 15 4.05 15.99 -3.08
C ASN A 15 3.35 17.20 -2.42
N THR A 16 2.92 18.17 -3.22
CA THR A 16 2.22 19.36 -2.72
C THR A 16 0.86 18.99 -2.14
N LEU A 17 0.08 18.20 -2.88
CA LEU A 17 -1.20 17.70 -2.43
C LEU A 17 -1.04 16.92 -1.13
N PHE A 18 -0.10 15.97 -1.07
CA PHE A 18 0.17 15.21 0.14
C PHE A 18 0.47 16.11 1.34
N LYS A 19 1.31 17.14 1.18
CA LYS A 19 1.64 18.06 2.28
C LYS A 19 0.40 18.79 2.80
N VAL A 20 -0.47 19.26 1.90
CA VAL A 20 -1.74 19.91 2.27
C VAL A 20 -2.64 18.92 3.02
N LEU A 21 -2.86 17.73 2.48
CA LEU A 21 -3.71 16.70 3.10
C LEU A 21 -3.16 16.24 4.46
N ASN A 22 -1.84 16.11 4.59
CA ASN A 22 -1.17 15.75 5.83
C ASN A 22 -1.30 16.86 6.88
N MET A 23 -1.18 18.13 6.48
CA MET A 23 -1.43 19.26 7.37
C MET A 23 -2.88 19.30 7.87
N LEU A 24 -3.86 19.13 6.98
CA LEU A 24 -5.27 19.06 7.35
C LEU A 24 -5.55 17.89 8.30
N THR A 25 -4.97 16.72 8.03
CA THR A 25 -5.09 15.53 8.88
C THR A 25 -4.51 15.78 10.27
N ASN A 26 -3.30 16.32 10.37
CA ASN A 26 -2.63 16.57 11.66
C ASN A 26 -3.27 17.70 12.47
N THR A 27 -4.05 18.58 11.85
CA THR A 27 -4.86 19.59 12.54
C THR A 27 -6.25 19.07 12.93
N GLY A 28 -6.59 17.83 12.60
CA GLY A 28 -7.91 17.26 12.85
C GLY A 28 -9.02 17.87 11.98
N THR A 29 -8.65 18.48 10.86
CA THR A 29 -9.56 19.03 9.87
C THR A 29 -10.10 17.89 9.01
N ALA A 30 -11.42 17.68 9.09
CA ALA A 30 -12.08 16.70 8.25
C ALA A 30 -12.07 17.17 6.79
N PHE A 31 -11.88 16.24 5.87
CA PHE A 31 -12.03 16.48 4.44
C PHE A 31 -12.53 15.20 3.77
N ASP A 32 -13.12 15.40 2.60
CA ASP A 32 -13.45 14.36 1.65
C ASP A 32 -12.78 14.70 0.33
N LEU A 33 -12.19 13.70 -0.33
CA LEU A 33 -11.47 13.89 -1.57
C LEU A 33 -12.21 13.12 -2.66
N ASP A 34 -12.71 13.84 -3.67
CA ASP A 34 -13.27 13.19 -4.86
C ASP A 34 -12.16 12.43 -5.60
N MET A 35 -12.20 11.11 -5.51
CA MET A 35 -11.22 10.20 -6.11
C MET A 35 -11.87 9.29 -7.14
N GLU A 36 -11.13 9.01 -8.22
CA GLU A 36 -11.46 7.88 -9.09
C GLU A 36 -10.94 6.60 -8.45
N ILE A 37 -11.83 5.63 -8.21
CA ILE A 37 -11.44 4.36 -7.59
C ILE A 37 -11.78 3.23 -8.56
N SER A 38 -10.80 2.35 -8.79
CA SER A 38 -10.95 1.18 -9.65
C SER A 38 -10.46 -0.09 -8.94
N GLY A 39 -11.08 -1.23 -9.24
CA GLY A 39 -10.74 -2.53 -8.65
C GLY A 39 -11.31 -2.77 -7.24
N THR A 40 -12.35 -2.03 -6.82
CA THR A 40 -12.97 -2.23 -5.49
C THR A 40 -13.71 -3.56 -5.37
N ASP A 41 -14.25 -4.07 -6.47
CA ASP A 41 -14.97 -5.34 -6.51
C ASP A 41 -14.04 -6.51 -6.16
N ASP A 42 -12.78 -6.41 -6.58
CA ASP A 42 -11.72 -7.36 -6.26
C ASP A 42 -11.48 -7.44 -4.74
N LEU A 43 -11.36 -6.28 -4.10
CA LEU A 43 -11.21 -6.20 -2.65
C LEU A 43 -12.42 -6.75 -1.91
N ALA A 44 -13.64 -6.40 -2.35
CA ALA A 44 -14.87 -6.89 -1.75
C ALA A 44 -14.99 -8.42 -1.88
N ALA A 45 -14.69 -8.97 -3.05
CA ALA A 45 -14.67 -10.41 -3.29
C ALA A 45 -13.63 -11.11 -2.41
N ALA A 46 -12.42 -10.55 -2.27
CA ALA A 46 -11.35 -11.12 -1.44
C ALA A 46 -11.80 -11.29 0.02
N VAL A 47 -12.38 -10.23 0.58
CA VAL A 47 -12.88 -10.21 1.95
C VAL A 47 -14.12 -11.11 2.10
N GLY A 48 -15.04 -11.07 1.13
CA GLY A 48 -16.28 -11.85 1.15
C GLY A 48 -16.07 -13.37 1.19
N HIS A 49 -14.98 -13.88 0.60
CA HIS A 49 -14.61 -15.29 0.67
C HIS A 49 -14.02 -15.73 2.04
N GLY A 50 -13.91 -14.81 3.01
CA GLY A 50 -13.37 -15.10 4.35
C GLY A 50 -11.86 -15.39 4.37
N ARG A 51 -11.17 -15.16 3.25
CA ARG A 51 -9.70 -15.30 3.15
C ARG A 51 -9.05 -14.04 3.68
N GLY A 52 -7.89 -14.18 4.32
CA GLY A 52 -7.07 -13.01 4.67
C GLY A 52 -6.66 -12.26 3.42
N VAL A 53 -6.57 -10.94 3.50
CA VAL A 53 -6.19 -10.07 2.38
C VAL A 53 -4.90 -9.33 2.73
N PHE A 54 -3.84 -9.57 1.95
CA PHE A 54 -2.63 -8.78 1.99
C PHE A 54 -2.65 -7.74 0.87
N LEU A 55 -2.76 -6.48 1.27
CA LEU A 55 -2.70 -5.32 0.38
C LEU A 55 -1.26 -4.79 0.36
N ALA A 56 -0.58 -4.99 -0.77
CA ALA A 56 0.79 -4.57 -0.98
C ALA A 56 0.84 -3.26 -1.77
N THR A 57 1.68 -2.33 -1.33
CA THR A 57 1.88 -1.03 -1.98
C THR A 57 3.32 -0.55 -1.89
N LEU A 58 3.60 0.66 -2.39
CA LEU A 58 4.90 1.34 -2.35
C LEU A 58 4.88 2.52 -1.36
N HIS A 59 6.04 3.04 -0.96
CA HIS A 59 6.16 4.33 -0.28
C HIS A 59 5.93 5.49 -1.27
N ALA A 60 4.69 5.64 -1.73
CA ALA A 60 4.17 6.87 -2.31
C ALA A 60 3.29 7.58 -1.27
N SER A 61 3.44 8.89 -1.15
CA SER A 61 2.81 9.72 -0.13
C SER A 61 1.28 9.71 -0.20
N LEU A 62 0.70 9.68 -1.41
CA LEU A 62 -0.76 9.60 -1.57
C LEU A 62 -1.34 8.21 -1.23
N ASN A 63 -0.52 7.15 -1.11
CA ASN A 63 -1.00 5.82 -0.71
C ASN A 63 -1.59 5.80 0.71
N THR A 64 -1.37 6.83 1.52
CA THR A 64 -2.07 7.02 2.80
C THR A 64 -3.60 7.08 2.63
N LEU A 65 -4.09 7.53 1.47
CA LEU A 65 -5.52 7.59 1.14
C LEU A 65 -6.15 6.19 0.99
N ILE A 66 -5.36 5.14 0.75
CA ILE A 66 -5.85 3.75 0.75
C ILE A 66 -6.44 3.41 2.12
N ILE A 67 -5.81 3.86 3.20
CA ILE A 67 -6.28 3.62 4.58
C ILE A 67 -7.64 4.28 4.79
N ARG A 68 -7.84 5.48 4.23
CA ARG A 68 -9.13 6.17 4.27
C ARG A 68 -10.19 5.40 3.50
N GLN A 69 -9.89 4.95 2.29
CA GLN A 69 -10.85 4.15 1.51
C GLN A 69 -11.27 2.87 2.25
N LEU A 70 -10.31 2.15 2.85
CA LEU A 70 -10.60 0.96 3.62
C LEU A 70 -11.49 1.25 4.84
N HIS A 71 -11.25 2.37 5.51
CA HIS A 71 -12.07 2.82 6.63
C HIS A 71 -13.51 3.13 6.21
N ASP A 72 -13.69 3.84 5.10
CA ASP A 72 -15.02 4.29 4.64
C ASP A 72 -15.92 3.13 4.22
N VAL A 73 -15.34 2.07 3.68
CA VAL A 73 -16.08 0.83 3.37
C VAL A 73 -16.18 -0.12 4.57
N GLY A 74 -15.80 0.32 5.77
CA GLY A 74 -15.97 -0.40 7.02
C GLY A 74 -14.89 -1.45 7.34
N TYR A 75 -13.82 -1.53 6.55
CA TYR A 75 -12.70 -2.42 6.87
C TYR A 75 -11.83 -1.86 7.99
N LYS A 76 -11.24 -2.77 8.78
CA LYS A 76 -10.31 -2.44 9.87
C LYS A 76 -8.94 -3.04 9.56
N PRO A 77 -8.17 -2.45 8.62
CA PRO A 77 -6.90 -3.01 8.22
C PRO A 77 -5.86 -2.89 9.33
N MET A 78 -4.99 -3.89 9.47
CA MET A 78 -3.73 -3.74 10.18
C MET A 78 -2.72 -3.09 9.24
N ILE A 79 -2.23 -1.90 9.57
CA ILE A 79 -1.20 -1.23 8.77
C ILE A 79 0.18 -1.56 9.36
N ILE A 80 1.11 -2.01 8.52
CA ILE A 80 2.50 -2.17 8.93
C ILE A 80 3.22 -0.83 8.71
N ALA A 81 3.39 -0.06 9.78
CA ALA A 81 4.00 1.27 9.76
C ALA A 81 4.63 1.62 11.12
N ASP A 82 5.73 2.38 11.12
CA ASP A 82 6.43 2.78 12.35
C ASP A 82 5.63 3.75 13.23
N ASP A 83 4.80 4.59 12.62
CA ASP A 83 3.95 5.52 13.35
C ASP A 83 2.76 4.79 13.97
N THR A 84 2.65 4.81 15.30
CA THR A 84 1.55 4.16 16.03
C THR A 84 0.38 5.11 16.32
N GLN A 85 0.54 6.40 16.03
CA GLN A 85 -0.46 7.45 16.25
C GLN A 85 -0.97 8.05 14.94
N MET A 86 -0.77 7.35 13.82
CA MET A 86 -1.20 7.82 12.51
C MET A 86 -2.72 7.97 12.47
N LEU A 87 -3.17 9.18 12.13
CA LEU A 87 -4.56 9.47 11.85
C LEU A 87 -4.93 8.99 10.44
N ILE A 88 -6.15 8.48 10.29
CA ILE A 88 -6.71 8.16 8.99
C ILE A 88 -7.01 9.49 8.27
N PRO A 89 -6.48 9.72 7.05
CA PRO A 89 -6.61 11.01 6.36
C PRO A 89 -8.05 11.53 6.30
N GLY A 90 -8.22 12.82 6.60
CA GLY A 90 -9.53 13.49 6.57
C GLY A 90 -10.50 13.05 7.67
N THR A 91 -10.03 12.29 8.66
CA THR A 91 -10.80 11.91 9.85
C THR A 91 -10.07 12.31 11.13
N ARG A 92 -10.68 12.00 12.29
CA ARG A 92 -10.03 12.04 13.62
C ARG A 92 -9.79 10.65 14.20
N HIS A 93 -9.91 9.60 13.39
CA HIS A 93 -9.75 8.22 13.82
C HIS A 93 -8.28 7.79 13.67
N LEU A 94 -7.78 7.05 14.65
CA LEU A 94 -6.47 6.41 14.57
C LEU A 94 -6.55 5.15 13.72
N SER A 95 -5.54 4.93 12.88
CA SER A 95 -5.41 3.67 12.16
C SER A 95 -4.84 2.57 13.07
N SER A 96 -5.23 1.31 12.82
CA SER A 96 -4.73 0.16 13.59
C SER A 96 -3.33 -0.24 13.09
N ASN A 97 -2.29 0.33 13.69
CA ASN A 97 -0.92 0.12 13.22
C ASN A 97 -0.18 -0.95 14.01
N SER A 98 0.70 -1.66 13.32
CA SER A 98 1.72 -2.52 13.90
C SER A 98 3.07 -2.07 13.38
N ALA A 99 3.89 -1.52 14.27
CA ALA A 99 5.27 -1.21 13.92
C ALA A 99 6.00 -2.47 13.42
N PRO A 100 6.90 -2.35 12.44
CA PRO A 100 7.76 -3.44 11.95
C PRO A 100 8.86 -3.82 12.97
N ARG A 101 8.47 -4.01 14.24
CA ARG A 101 9.30 -4.44 15.37
C ARG A 101 9.01 -5.91 15.70
N GLU A 102 9.59 -6.43 16.77
CA GLU A 102 9.44 -7.84 17.18
C GLU A 102 8.00 -8.36 17.01
N ASN A 103 7.89 -9.55 16.43
CA ASN A 103 6.64 -10.28 16.19
C ASN A 103 5.65 -9.68 15.17
N TYR A 104 5.95 -8.59 14.46
CA TYR A 104 5.01 -8.03 13.47
C TYR A 104 4.60 -9.04 12.37
N MET A 105 5.55 -9.87 11.90
CA MET A 105 5.28 -10.96 10.96
C MET A 105 4.30 -12.00 11.54
N LEU A 106 4.40 -12.30 12.84
CA LEU A 106 3.48 -13.21 13.52
C LEU A 106 2.08 -12.58 13.63
N ARG A 107 2.00 -11.27 13.93
CA ARG A 107 0.73 -10.53 14.00
C ARG A 107 0.05 -10.45 12.63
N MET A 108 0.81 -10.16 11.58
CA MET A 108 0.34 -10.21 10.19
C MET A 108 -0.21 -11.60 9.88
N ARG A 109 0.56 -12.66 10.15
CA ARG A 109 0.14 -14.04 9.90
C ARG A 109 -1.16 -14.38 10.62
N SER A 110 -1.28 -14.03 11.90
CA SER A 110 -2.50 -14.26 12.69
C SER A 110 -3.69 -13.47 12.14
N ARG A 111 -3.48 -12.20 11.74
CA ARG A 111 -4.53 -11.37 11.15
C ARG A 111 -5.04 -11.93 9.84
N LEU A 112 -4.15 -12.35 8.95
CA LEU A 112 -4.52 -12.95 7.67
C LEU A 112 -5.22 -14.31 7.85
N ARG A 113 -4.76 -15.17 8.75
CA ARG A 113 -5.44 -16.44 9.07
C ARG A 113 -6.87 -16.25 9.58
N ALA A 114 -7.13 -15.14 10.27
CA ALA A 114 -8.45 -14.79 10.76
C ALA A 114 -9.35 -14.09 9.72
N GLY A 115 -8.98 -14.11 8.43
CA GLY A 115 -9.74 -13.43 7.37
C GLY A 115 -9.58 -11.90 7.37
N GLY A 116 -8.62 -11.37 8.12
CA GLY A 116 -8.41 -9.93 8.24
C GLY A 116 -7.63 -9.32 7.08
N VAL A 117 -7.70 -7.99 6.97
CA VAL A 117 -6.93 -7.20 6.01
C VAL A 117 -5.62 -6.71 6.65
N VAL A 118 -4.51 -6.87 5.95
CA VAL A 118 -3.20 -6.30 6.29
C VAL A 118 -2.73 -5.43 5.13
N CYS A 119 -2.31 -4.21 5.40
CA CYS A 119 -1.75 -3.29 4.41
C CYS A 119 -0.29 -3.00 4.74
N ALA A 120 0.59 -3.09 3.75
CA ALA A 120 2.00 -2.75 3.93
C ALA A 120 2.65 -2.21 2.66
N MET A 121 3.60 -1.31 2.87
CA MET A 121 4.55 -0.92 1.84
C MET A 121 5.66 -1.98 1.79
N ILE A 122 5.95 -2.51 0.60
CA ILE A 122 6.91 -3.61 0.45
C ILE A 122 8.29 -3.16 -0.05
N ASP A 123 8.39 -1.89 -0.45
CA ASP A 123 9.66 -1.27 -0.81
C ASP A 123 10.45 -0.81 0.43
N ARG A 124 11.76 -0.61 0.24
CA ARG A 124 12.74 -0.36 1.29
C ARG A 124 13.60 0.85 0.94
N GLY A 125 14.10 1.51 1.98
CA GLY A 125 15.11 2.57 1.85
C GLY A 125 16.52 2.06 1.55
N GLU A 126 16.81 0.82 1.93
CA GLU A 126 18.15 0.24 1.88
C GLU A 126 18.08 -1.24 1.46
N ALA A 127 19.11 -1.67 0.72
CA ALA A 127 19.26 -3.04 0.28
C ALA A 127 19.58 -3.95 1.48
N GLY A 128 19.14 -5.21 1.40
CA GLY A 128 19.45 -6.24 2.37
C GLY A 128 19.57 -7.62 1.72
N ARG A 129 19.86 -8.64 2.52
CA ARG A 129 20.14 -10.01 2.02
C ARG A 129 19.03 -10.64 1.17
N ARG A 130 17.78 -10.18 1.31
CA ARG A 130 16.60 -10.71 0.61
C ARG A 130 15.76 -9.60 -0.03
N THR A 131 16.42 -8.58 -0.55
CA THR A 131 15.77 -7.53 -1.34
C THR A 131 16.11 -7.66 -2.81
N ILE A 132 15.28 -7.08 -3.66
CA ILE A 132 15.45 -7.06 -5.12
C ILE A 132 15.50 -5.60 -5.56
N ASP A 133 16.55 -5.23 -6.29
CA ASP A 133 16.63 -3.93 -6.94
C ASP A 133 15.80 -3.93 -8.23
N VAL A 134 14.94 -2.94 -8.35
CA VAL A 134 13.96 -2.85 -9.43
C VAL A 134 14.03 -1.48 -10.05
N THR A 135 14.51 -1.43 -11.29
CA THR A 135 14.45 -0.20 -12.08
C THR A 135 13.00 0.06 -12.50
N THR A 136 12.51 1.24 -12.14
CA THR A 136 11.23 1.82 -12.60
C THR A 136 11.52 3.05 -13.46
N PRO A 137 10.52 3.58 -14.20
CA PRO A 137 10.72 4.78 -14.98
C PRO A 137 11.10 6.03 -14.15
N ALA A 138 10.76 6.05 -12.86
CA ALA A 138 11.07 7.16 -11.94
C ALA A 138 12.40 6.98 -11.18
N GLY A 139 12.99 5.78 -11.24
CA GLY A 139 14.21 5.44 -10.51
C GLY A 139 14.21 4.01 -10.01
N SER A 140 15.30 3.61 -9.37
CA SER A 140 15.39 2.29 -8.76
C SER A 140 14.69 2.26 -7.40
N ILE A 141 13.87 1.24 -7.19
CA ILE A 141 13.26 0.92 -5.89
C ILE A 141 13.79 -0.43 -5.41
N ILE A 142 13.75 -0.65 -4.11
CA ILE A 142 14.22 -1.88 -3.48
C ILE A 142 13.00 -2.60 -2.91
N ILE A 143 12.67 -3.79 -3.40
CA ILE A 143 11.49 -4.54 -2.95
C ILE A 143 11.91 -5.67 -2.00
N SER A 144 11.13 -5.88 -0.93
CA SER A 144 11.24 -7.03 -0.04
C SER A 144 10.11 -8.03 -0.24
N PRO A 145 10.38 -9.25 -0.72
CA PRO A 145 9.38 -10.32 -0.87
C PRO A 145 8.87 -10.92 0.44
N ALA A 146 9.42 -10.51 1.60
CA ALA A 146 9.21 -11.19 2.87
C ALA A 146 7.72 -11.25 3.28
N LEU A 147 6.93 -10.22 2.97
CA LEU A 147 5.50 -10.18 3.28
C LEU A 147 4.66 -11.06 2.36
N PHE A 148 5.07 -11.23 1.10
CA PHE A 148 4.45 -12.20 0.20
C PHE A 148 4.63 -13.63 0.70
N HIS A 149 5.79 -13.98 1.26
CA HIS A 149 5.98 -15.30 1.89
C HIS A 149 5.02 -15.55 3.06
N VAL A 150 4.67 -14.52 3.83
CA VAL A 150 3.70 -14.66 4.91
C VAL A 150 2.30 -14.88 4.34
N ALA A 151 1.90 -14.10 3.34
CA ALA A 151 0.62 -14.23 2.66
C ALA A 151 0.45 -15.62 2.01
N GLU A 152 1.46 -16.08 1.28
CA GLU A 152 1.49 -17.40 0.64
C GLU A 152 1.30 -18.53 1.66
N ARG A 153 2.03 -18.49 2.77
CA ARG A 153 1.95 -19.52 3.83
C ARG A 153 0.60 -19.64 4.53
N VAL A 154 -0.26 -18.64 4.39
CA VAL A 154 -1.61 -18.65 4.98
C VAL A 154 -2.70 -18.62 3.93
N ASN A 155 -2.33 -18.82 2.66
CA ASN A 155 -3.25 -18.77 1.52
C ASN A 155 -4.08 -17.48 1.48
N ALA A 156 -3.46 -16.35 1.82
CA ALA A 156 -4.10 -15.05 1.74
C ALA A 156 -4.20 -14.57 0.29
N ALA A 157 -5.29 -13.91 -0.02
CA ALA A 157 -5.44 -13.08 -1.21
C ALA A 157 -4.37 -11.98 -1.20
N VAL A 158 -3.77 -11.70 -2.35
CA VAL A 158 -2.83 -10.59 -2.51
C VAL A 158 -3.42 -9.58 -3.49
N ILE A 159 -3.51 -8.32 -3.05
CA ILE A 159 -4.00 -7.20 -3.84
C ILE A 159 -2.90 -6.14 -3.88
N PHE A 160 -2.61 -5.63 -5.06
CA PHE A 160 -1.72 -4.48 -5.23
C PHE A 160 -2.56 -3.22 -5.22
N ALA A 161 -2.03 -2.17 -4.58
CA ALA A 161 -2.72 -0.90 -4.53
C ALA A 161 -1.77 0.27 -4.77
N HIS A 162 -2.27 1.31 -5.41
CA HIS A 162 -1.54 2.55 -5.63
C HIS A 162 -2.50 3.72 -5.77
N VAL A 163 -2.07 4.89 -5.30
CA VAL A 163 -2.75 6.16 -5.48
C VAL A 163 -1.80 7.12 -6.19
N SER A 164 -2.28 7.72 -7.28
CA SER A 164 -1.55 8.70 -8.06
C SER A 164 -2.42 9.90 -8.37
N LEU A 165 -1.81 11.01 -8.78
CA LEU A 165 -2.50 12.16 -9.35
C LEU A 165 -2.43 12.07 -10.88
N ARG A 166 -3.58 12.13 -11.55
CA ARG A 166 -3.70 12.14 -13.02
C ARG A 166 -4.67 13.22 -13.42
N SER A 167 -4.22 14.14 -14.27
CA SER A 167 -5.04 15.27 -14.76
C SER A 167 -5.72 16.08 -13.64
N GLY A 168 -5.03 16.25 -12.51
CA GLY A 168 -5.54 16.98 -11.35
C GLY A 168 -6.52 16.20 -10.44
N LYS A 169 -6.85 14.95 -10.79
CA LYS A 169 -7.71 14.08 -9.97
C LYS A 169 -6.90 12.94 -9.35
N ALA A 170 -7.15 12.66 -8.08
CA ALA A 170 -6.54 11.53 -7.40
C ALA A 170 -7.21 10.23 -7.88
N ARG A 171 -6.40 9.25 -8.27
CA ARG A 171 -6.86 7.95 -8.74
C ARG A 171 -6.26 6.85 -7.91
N MET A 172 -7.13 6.01 -7.35
CA MET A 172 -6.80 4.82 -6.60
C MET A 172 -7.08 3.58 -7.45
N THR A 173 -6.09 2.70 -7.55
CA THR A 173 -6.20 1.43 -8.25
C THR A 173 -5.95 0.30 -7.27
N PHE A 174 -6.86 -0.68 -7.25
CA PHE A 174 -6.64 -2.00 -6.71
C PHE A 174 -6.52 -2.98 -7.87
N ALA A 175 -5.58 -3.93 -7.78
CA ALA A 175 -5.42 -4.97 -8.77
C ALA A 175 -5.10 -6.30 -8.09
N TRP A 176 -5.79 -7.36 -8.49
CA TRP A 176 -5.43 -8.70 -8.04
C TRP A 176 -4.01 -9.08 -8.42
N ALA A 177 -3.30 -9.69 -7.48
CA ALA A 177 -2.07 -10.38 -7.83
C ALA A 177 -2.38 -11.63 -8.66
N ALA A 178 -3.41 -12.41 -8.32
CA ALA A 178 -3.82 -13.65 -9.01
C ALA A 178 -5.08 -13.43 -9.86
N PRO A 179 -5.19 -13.98 -11.09
CA PRO A 179 -6.36 -13.72 -11.95
C PRO A 179 -7.69 -14.19 -11.34
N ASP A 180 -7.65 -15.18 -10.45
CA ASP A 180 -8.78 -15.80 -9.76
C ASP A 180 -8.98 -15.29 -8.32
N GLY A 181 -8.19 -14.29 -7.91
CA GLY A 181 -8.20 -13.76 -6.55
C GLY A 181 -7.62 -14.67 -5.47
N GLY A 182 -6.88 -15.70 -5.86
CA GLY A 182 -6.19 -16.61 -4.96
C GLY A 182 -4.89 -16.09 -4.36
N SER A 183 -4.26 -16.95 -3.56
CA SER A 183 -2.85 -16.82 -3.20
C SER A 183 -1.96 -17.15 -4.39
N LEU A 184 -0.78 -16.55 -4.45
CA LEU A 184 0.26 -16.89 -5.43
C LEU A 184 1.55 -17.33 -4.75
N PRO A 185 2.34 -18.18 -5.43
CA PRO A 185 3.74 -18.36 -5.07
C PRO A 185 4.45 -17.01 -4.96
N THR A 186 5.27 -16.82 -3.92
CA THR A 186 5.93 -15.53 -3.64
C THR A 186 6.71 -14.98 -4.84
N ALA A 187 7.37 -15.85 -5.61
CA ALA A 187 8.09 -15.44 -6.80
C ALA A 187 7.18 -14.79 -7.85
N ILE A 188 5.99 -15.36 -8.07
CA ILE A 188 4.99 -14.83 -9.02
C ILE A 188 4.38 -13.53 -8.48
N ALA A 189 3.99 -13.50 -7.20
CA ALA A 189 3.45 -12.30 -6.56
C ALA A 189 4.45 -11.13 -6.64
N THR A 190 5.74 -11.41 -6.39
CA THR A 190 6.81 -10.41 -6.48
C THR A 190 6.98 -9.91 -7.91
N GLN A 191 7.07 -10.80 -8.89
CA GLN A 191 7.22 -10.43 -10.29
C GLN A 191 6.06 -9.56 -10.78
N ARG A 192 4.82 -9.95 -10.46
CA ARG A 192 3.63 -9.17 -10.81
C ARG A 192 3.56 -7.84 -10.09
N PHE A 193 4.03 -7.76 -8.84
CA PHE A 193 4.14 -6.49 -8.15
C PHE A 193 5.16 -5.56 -8.81
N ILE A 194 6.27 -6.10 -9.32
CA ILE A 194 7.27 -5.33 -10.07
C ILE A 194 6.66 -4.75 -11.36
N GLU A 195 5.88 -5.55 -12.08
CA GLU A 195 5.13 -5.10 -13.26
C GLU A 195 4.11 -4.02 -12.91
N PHE A 196 3.35 -4.23 -11.84
CA PHE A 196 2.41 -3.25 -11.30
C PHE A 196 3.13 -1.94 -10.93
N ALA A 197 4.24 -2.01 -10.21
CA ALA A 197 5.04 -0.84 -9.83
C ALA A 197 5.54 -0.09 -11.07
N ARG A 198 6.06 -0.77 -12.08
CA ARG A 198 6.54 -0.15 -13.32
C ARG A 198 5.42 0.53 -14.11
N ALA A 199 4.21 0.00 -14.08
CA ALA A 199 3.06 0.56 -14.78
C ALA A 199 2.46 1.79 -14.06
N HIS A 200 2.60 1.87 -12.73
CA HIS A 200 1.92 2.87 -11.92
C HIS A 200 2.83 3.98 -11.37
N VAL A 201 4.12 3.71 -11.21
CA VAL A 201 5.13 4.71 -10.86
C VAL A 201 5.46 5.54 -12.12
N PRO A 202 5.05 6.82 -12.19
CA PRO A 202 5.14 7.63 -13.40
C PRO A 202 6.59 7.90 -13.81
N GLN A 203 6.84 8.15 -15.09
CA GLN A 203 8.09 8.81 -15.50
C GLN A 203 8.09 10.22 -14.91
N LEU A 204 9.07 10.53 -14.05
CA LEU A 204 9.31 11.91 -13.67
C LEU A 204 9.95 12.64 -14.87
N PRO A 205 9.52 13.88 -15.19
CA PRO A 205 10.25 14.71 -16.12
C PRO A 205 11.73 14.76 -15.70
N ARG A 206 12.64 14.50 -16.63
CA ARG A 206 14.06 14.77 -16.41
C ARG A 206 14.25 16.27 -16.61
N ASP A 207 14.46 17.00 -15.52
CA ASP A 207 14.98 18.36 -15.57
C ASP A 207 16.41 18.37 -16.15
#